data_AF-A0A934ZHJ0-F1
#
_entry.id   AF-A0A934ZHJ0-F1
#
_cell.length_a   1.000
_cell.length_b   1.000
_cell.length_c   1.000
_cell.angle_alpha   90.00
_cell.angle_beta   90.00
_cell.angle_gamma   90.00
#
_symmetry.space_group_name_H-M   'P 1'
#
loop_
_entity.id
_entity.type
_entity.pdbx_description
1 polymer ?
#
loop_
_entity_poly.entity_id
_entity_poly.type
_entity_poly.pdbx_seq_one_letter_code
_entity_poly.pdbx_strand_id
1 'polypeptide(L)'
;MNQAAPAMQAFTDPATAEAALPYSITQMEGLLLVIPQNQLLRGNLMRALGSFGFAFLEDRMEEAEVADDEARIEYYRNRATLAYLRGKQVGFEALTLEEDGDGGAAGAYGRGIDAWRSYLQQFDDQEQAGMVFWLGYNWARHQPEQGRP
;
A
#
# COMPACT_ATOMS: atom_id res chain seq x y z
N MET A 1 -19.27 -6.51 5.95
CA MET A 1 -18.20 -5.54 6.28
C MET A 1 -18.02 -4.44 5.21
N ASN A 2 -18.81 -4.43 4.11
CA ASN A 2 -18.67 -3.46 2.99
C ASN A 2 -19.05 -2.01 3.32
N GLN A 3 -19.48 -1.68 4.54
CA GLN A 3 -19.93 -0.34 4.93
C GLN A 3 -18.84 0.52 5.62
N ALA A 4 -17.70 -0.04 6.00
CA ALA A 4 -16.67 0.67 6.77
C ALA A 4 -15.61 1.38 5.90
N ALA A 5 -15.40 0.94 4.65
CA ALA A 5 -14.42 1.52 3.73
C ALA A 5 -14.56 3.05 3.48
N PRO A 6 -15.77 3.63 3.46
CA PRO A 6 -15.95 5.08 3.32
C PRO A 6 -15.51 5.90 4.54
N ALA A 7 -15.35 5.30 5.72
CA ALA A 7 -15.08 6.06 6.95
C ALA A 7 -13.73 6.80 6.89
N MET A 8 -12.70 6.19 6.29
CA MET A 8 -11.41 6.87 6.07
C MET A 8 -11.51 8.02 5.06
N GLN A 9 -12.48 7.97 4.15
CA GLN A 9 -12.72 9.02 3.14
C GLN A 9 -13.63 10.13 3.65
N ALA A 10 -14.26 9.94 4.82
CA ALA A 10 -15.17 10.89 5.42
C ALA A 10 -14.47 11.95 6.27
N PHE A 11 -13.16 11.82 6.52
CA PHE A 11 -12.40 12.88 7.18
C PHE A 11 -12.36 14.12 6.30
N THR A 12 -12.97 15.20 6.78
CA THR A 12 -12.92 16.52 6.13
C THR A 12 -11.74 17.35 6.61
N ASP A 13 -11.17 17.01 7.77
CA ASP A 13 -10.00 17.68 8.35
C ASP A 13 -8.74 16.80 8.21
N PRO A 14 -7.71 17.25 7.45
CA PRO A 14 -6.47 16.51 7.28
C PRO A 14 -5.72 16.21 8.58
N ALA A 15 -5.73 17.12 9.55
CA ALA A 15 -5.02 16.92 10.81
C ALA A 15 -5.64 15.78 11.63
N THR A 16 -6.97 15.70 11.68
CA THR A 16 -7.69 14.58 12.29
C THR A 16 -7.39 13.27 11.56
N ALA A 17 -7.35 13.29 10.22
CA ALA A 17 -7.01 12.10 9.44
C ALA A 17 -5.58 11.62 9.74
N GLU A 18 -4.59 12.52 9.78
CA GLU A 18 -3.19 12.20 10.10
C GLU A 18 -3.08 11.53 11.48
N ALA A 19 -3.80 12.06 12.47
CA ALA A 19 -3.79 11.53 13.83
C ALA A 19 -4.47 10.15 13.96
N ALA A 20 -5.48 9.87 13.13
CA ALA A 20 -6.27 8.64 13.22
C ALA A 20 -5.70 7.48 12.40
N LEU A 21 -5.15 7.76 11.21
CA LEU A 21 -4.74 6.73 10.25
C LEU A 21 -3.74 5.70 10.80
N PRO A 22 -2.70 6.08 11.58
CA PRO A 22 -1.78 5.10 12.16
C PRO A 22 -2.50 4.05 13.01
N TYR A 23 -3.48 4.47 13.82
CA TYR A 23 -4.27 3.55 14.63
C TYR A 23 -5.15 2.64 13.76
N SER A 24 -5.81 3.19 12.74
CA SER A 24 -6.61 2.40 11.79
C SER A 24 -5.75 1.37 11.05
N ILE A 25 -4.54 1.74 10.63
CA ILE A 25 -3.58 0.82 10.00
C ILE A 25 -3.24 -0.32 10.96
N THR A 26 -2.83 -0.01 12.19
CA THR A 26 -2.52 -1.03 13.21
C THR A 26 -3.72 -1.95 13.51
N GLN A 27 -4.92 -1.39 13.55
CA GLN A 27 -6.13 -2.18 13.77
C GLN A 27 -6.41 -3.15 12.61
N MET A 28 -6.25 -2.70 11.36
CA MET A 28 -6.42 -3.57 10.20
C MET A 28 -5.35 -4.67 10.14
N GLU A 29 -4.10 -4.34 10.45
CA GLU A 29 -3.01 -5.31 10.58
C GLU A 29 -3.33 -6.39 11.63
N GLY A 30 -3.75 -5.95 12.84
CA GLY A 30 -4.13 -6.87 13.92
C GLY A 30 -5.33 -7.74 13.55
N LEU A 31 -6.32 -7.19 12.86
CA LEU A 31 -7.46 -7.97 12.37
C LEU A 31 -7.05 -9.00 11.33
N LEU A 32 -6.10 -8.70 10.44
CA LEU A 32 -5.60 -9.67 9.46
C LEU A 32 -4.83 -10.85 10.10
N LEU A 33 -4.31 -10.69 11.32
CA LEU A 33 -3.77 -11.84 12.08
C LEU A 33 -4.88 -12.82 12.50
N VAL A 34 -6.12 -12.35 12.63
CA VAL A 34 -7.27 -13.16 13.07
C VAL A 34 -8.10 -13.66 11.88
N ILE A 35 -8.26 -12.82 10.85
CA ILE A 35 -9.03 -13.11 9.64
C ILE A 35 -8.18 -12.89 8.36
N PRO A 36 -7.12 -13.70 8.15
CA PRO A 36 -6.13 -13.47 7.11
C PRO A 36 -6.66 -13.54 5.68
N GLN A 37 -7.81 -14.16 5.44
CA GLN A 37 -8.43 -14.35 4.13
C GLN A 37 -9.34 -13.18 3.71
N ASN A 38 -9.45 -12.13 4.53
CA ASN A 38 -10.35 -11.02 4.24
C ASN A 38 -9.76 -10.05 3.19
N GLN A 39 -10.06 -10.29 1.91
CA GLN A 39 -9.56 -9.48 0.78
C GLN A 39 -9.95 -8.01 0.85
N LEU A 40 -11.18 -7.71 1.31
CA LEU A 40 -11.63 -6.33 1.47
C LEU A 40 -10.76 -5.58 2.49
N LEU A 41 -10.43 -6.23 3.60
CA LEU A 41 -9.58 -5.65 4.64
C LEU A 41 -8.15 -5.42 4.13
N ARG A 42 -7.60 -6.35 3.35
CA ARG A 42 -6.30 -6.18 2.68
C ARG A 42 -6.32 -5.00 1.72
N GLY A 43 -7.35 -4.89 0.88
CA GLY A 43 -7.56 -3.75 -0.01
C GLY A 43 -7.60 -2.41 0.72
N ASN A 44 -8.32 -2.34 1.84
CA ASN A 44 -8.38 -1.13 2.67
C ASN A 44 -7.04 -0.82 3.35
N LEU A 45 -6.30 -1.83 3.80
CA LEU A 45 -4.98 -1.65 4.40
C LEU A 45 -3.96 -1.13 3.37
N MET A 46 -3.91 -1.72 2.17
CA MET A 46 -3.05 -1.22 1.08
C MET A 46 -3.34 0.24 0.73
N ARG A 47 -4.63 0.59 0.67
CA ARG A 47 -5.07 1.97 0.45
C ARG A 47 -4.60 2.88 1.58
N ALA A 48 -4.85 2.52 2.84
CA ALA A 48 -4.47 3.35 3.98
C ALA A 48 -2.96 3.58 4.05
N LEU A 49 -2.15 2.54 3.82
CA LEU A 49 -0.70 2.63 3.78
C LEU A 49 -0.22 3.55 2.67
N GLY A 50 -0.73 3.37 1.45
CA GLY A 50 -0.36 4.20 0.31
C GLY A 50 -0.80 5.66 0.47
N SER A 51 -2.03 5.89 0.93
CA SER A 51 -2.53 7.23 1.21
C SER A 51 -1.79 7.91 2.36
N PHE A 52 -1.44 7.18 3.43
CA PHE A 52 -0.70 7.76 4.55
C PHE A 52 0.73 8.14 4.16
N GLY A 53 1.40 7.27 3.40
CA GLY A 53 2.71 7.56 2.81
C GLY A 53 2.69 8.84 1.98
N PHE A 54 1.74 8.94 1.05
CA PHE A 54 1.65 10.06 0.13
C PHE A 54 1.20 11.36 0.79
N ALA A 55 0.07 11.35 1.49
CA ALA A 55 -0.59 12.57 1.91
C ALA A 55 0.05 13.24 3.13
N PHE A 56 0.83 12.51 3.92
CA PHE A 56 1.37 13.03 5.18
C PHE A 56 2.88 12.84 5.31
N LEU A 57 3.41 11.67 4.95
CA LEU A 57 4.85 11.44 5.09
C LEU A 57 5.66 12.13 3.99
N GLU A 58 5.22 12.08 2.73
CA GLU A 58 5.85 12.85 1.65
C GLU A 58 5.67 14.36 1.86
N ASP A 59 4.47 14.83 2.24
CA ASP A 59 4.23 16.24 2.55
C ASP A 59 5.18 16.79 3.64
N ARG A 60 5.39 16.03 4.73
CA ARG A 60 6.36 16.39 5.77
C ARG A 60 7.81 16.32 5.34
N MET A 61 8.12 15.48 4.35
CA MET A 61 9.43 15.44 3.73
C MET A 61 9.64 16.69 2.88
N GLU A 62 8.66 17.10 2.08
CA GLU A 62 8.70 18.33 1.28
C GLU A 62 8.86 19.58 2.18
N GLU A 63 8.13 19.66 3.30
CA GLU A 63 8.35 20.72 4.31
C GLU A 63 9.80 20.75 4.82
N ALA A 64 10.40 19.58 5.03
CA ALA A 64 11.78 19.47 5.50
C ALA A 64 12.80 19.84 4.40
N GLU A 65 12.50 19.52 3.14
CA GLU A 65 13.28 19.96 1.97
C GLU A 65 13.28 21.49 1.84
N VAL A 66 12.13 22.14 2.02
CA VAL A 66 12.01 23.60 2.03
C VAL A 66 12.82 24.23 3.18
N ALA A 67 12.92 23.53 4.30
CA ALA A 67 13.66 23.99 5.48
C ALA A 67 15.17 23.63 5.46
N ASP A 68 15.65 22.93 4.43
CA ASP A 68 17.02 22.41 4.32
C ASP A 68 17.43 21.54 5.54
N ASP A 69 16.48 20.78 6.09
CA ASP A 69 16.69 19.90 7.24
C ASP A 69 16.92 18.44 6.77
N GLU A 70 18.17 18.13 6.42
CA GLU A 70 18.57 16.81 5.92
C GLU A 70 18.14 15.65 6.82
N ALA A 71 18.20 15.84 8.15
CA ALA A 71 17.83 14.81 9.11
C ALA A 71 16.32 14.50 9.07
N ARG A 72 15.48 15.53 8.96
CA ARG A 72 14.03 15.35 8.81
C ARG A 72 13.65 14.80 7.44
N ILE A 73 14.34 15.19 6.37
CA ILE A 73 14.13 14.64 5.03
C ILE A 73 14.31 13.13 5.07
N GLU A 74 15.46 12.66 5.57
CA GLU A 74 15.77 11.23 5.63
C GLU A 74 14.82 10.47 6.58
N TYR A 75 14.42 11.10 7.69
CA TYR A 75 13.43 10.53 8.60
C TYR A 75 12.09 10.27 7.92
N TYR A 76 11.53 11.25 7.19
CA TYR A 76 10.24 11.08 6.53
C TYR A 76 10.31 10.22 5.28
N ARG A 77 11.41 10.30 4.50
CA ARG A 77 11.68 9.40 3.37
C ARG A 77 11.64 7.93 3.79
N ASN A 78 12.35 7.59 4.87
CA ASN A 78 12.38 6.23 5.38
C ASN A 78 10.99 5.75 5.81
N ARG A 79 10.23 6.60 6.49
CA ARG A 79 8.87 6.24 6.93
C ARG A 79 7.91 6.07 5.76
N ALA A 80 7.96 6.94 4.76
CA ALA A 80 7.16 6.81 3.54
C ALA A 80 7.50 5.50 2.82
N THR A 81 8.79 5.21 2.67
CA THR A 81 9.31 3.98 2.06
C THR A 81 8.78 2.74 2.78
N LEU A 82 8.82 2.72 4.11
CA LEU A 82 8.30 1.62 4.92
C LEU A 82 6.79 1.41 4.73
N ALA A 83 6.00 2.50 4.65
CA ALA A 83 4.56 2.41 4.42
C ALA A 83 4.26 1.78 3.04
N TYR A 84 4.96 2.24 2.00
CA TYR A 84 4.79 1.70 0.64
C TYR A 84 5.27 0.26 0.50
N LEU A 85 6.39 -0.10 1.15
CA LEU A 85 6.86 -1.49 1.21
C LEU A 85 5.82 -2.41 1.85
N ARG A 86 5.24 -1.97 2.97
CA ARG A 86 4.21 -2.74 3.64
C ARG A 86 2.97 -2.87 2.76
N GLY A 87 2.55 -1.79 2.10
CA GLY A 87 1.42 -1.82 1.16
C GLY A 87 1.66 -2.78 -0.01
N LYS A 88 2.87 -2.78 -0.59
CA LYS A 88 3.27 -3.75 -1.61
C LYS A 88 3.20 -5.18 -1.08
N GLN A 89 3.74 -5.45 0.11
CA GLN A 89 3.71 -6.77 0.71
C GLN A 89 2.27 -7.28 0.89
N VAL A 90 1.39 -6.45 1.47
CA VAL A 90 -0.03 -6.80 1.65
C VAL A 90 -0.70 -7.09 0.31
N GLY A 91 -0.34 -6.36 -0.76
CA GLY A 91 -0.85 -6.62 -2.10
C GLY A 91 -0.38 -7.92 -2.72
N PHE A 92 0.89 -8.30 -2.53
CA PHE A 92 1.37 -9.62 -2.94
C PHE A 92 0.63 -10.75 -2.21
N GLU A 93 0.42 -10.59 -0.90
CA GLU A 93 -0.36 -11.54 -0.11
C GLU A 93 -1.81 -11.62 -0.60
N ALA A 94 -2.43 -10.47 -0.92
CA ALA A 94 -3.80 -10.40 -1.42
C ALA A 94 -3.97 -11.09 -2.78
N LEU A 95 -3.09 -10.81 -3.74
CA LEU A 95 -3.12 -11.49 -5.04
C LEU A 95 -2.89 -13.00 -4.89
N THR A 96 -1.94 -13.41 -4.04
CA THR A 96 -1.64 -14.83 -3.81
C THR A 96 -2.82 -15.58 -3.20
N LEU A 97 -3.61 -14.93 -2.34
CA LEU A 97 -4.82 -15.54 -1.77
C LEU A 97 -5.95 -15.71 -2.79
N GLU A 98 -5.98 -14.85 -3.81
CA GLU A 98 -6.96 -14.93 -4.89
C GLU A 98 -6.56 -15.99 -5.91
N GLU A 99 -5.29 -15.95 -6.34
CA GLU A 99 -4.70 -16.85 -7.33
C GLU A 99 -3.36 -17.37 -6.80
N ASP A 100 -3.36 -18.58 -6.24
CA ASP A 100 -2.18 -19.22 -5.62
C ASP A 100 -1.40 -20.14 -6.57
N GLY A 101 -1.92 -20.33 -7.79
CA GLY A 101 -1.30 -21.14 -8.84
C GLY A 101 0.16 -20.79 -9.08
N ASP A 102 1.00 -21.81 -9.29
CA ASP A 102 2.44 -21.66 -9.52
C ASP A 102 3.18 -20.81 -8.45
N GLY A 103 2.76 -20.87 -7.19
CA GLY A 103 3.37 -20.13 -6.09
C GLY A 103 2.87 -18.69 -5.94
N GLY A 104 1.71 -18.38 -6.52
CA GLY A 104 1.02 -17.10 -6.44
C GLY A 104 1.84 -15.91 -6.95
N ALA A 105 1.56 -14.73 -6.41
CA ALA A 105 2.16 -13.48 -6.89
C ALA A 105 3.69 -13.48 -6.78
N ALA A 106 4.24 -14.03 -5.69
CA ALA A 106 5.68 -14.13 -5.49
C ALA A 106 6.33 -15.09 -6.50
N GLY A 107 5.69 -16.24 -6.76
CA GLY A 107 6.14 -17.19 -7.77
C GLY A 107 6.13 -16.59 -9.17
N ALA A 108 5.02 -15.96 -9.57
CA ALA A 108 4.90 -15.29 -10.86
C ALA A 108 5.94 -14.17 -11.04
N TYR A 109 6.13 -13.33 -10.03
CA TYR A 109 7.14 -12.27 -10.05
C TYR A 109 8.57 -12.81 -10.18
N GLY A 110 8.90 -13.88 -9.44
CA GLY A 110 10.21 -14.52 -9.49
C GLY A 110 10.55 -15.16 -10.85
N ARG A 111 9.55 -15.49 -11.66
CA ARG A 111 9.72 -16.03 -13.02
C ARG A 111 9.90 -14.95 -14.10
N GLY A 112 9.89 -13.68 -13.73
CA GLY A 112 10.16 -12.55 -14.64
C GLY A 112 8.91 -11.87 -15.20
N ILE A 113 9.14 -10.83 -16.00
CA ILE A 113 8.11 -9.87 -16.40
C ILE A 113 6.95 -10.49 -17.20
N ASP A 114 7.23 -11.46 -18.06
CA ASP A 114 6.19 -12.11 -18.87
C ASP A 114 5.28 -12.99 -18.01
N ALA A 115 5.86 -13.75 -17.07
CA ALA A 115 5.08 -14.53 -16.11
C ALA A 115 4.25 -13.64 -15.18
N TRP A 116 4.83 -12.54 -14.71
CA TRP A 116 4.12 -11.54 -13.91
C TRP A 116 2.95 -10.90 -14.68
N ARG A 117 3.16 -10.56 -15.96
CA ARG A 117 2.10 -10.03 -16.83
C ARG A 117 0.96 -11.03 -16.99
N SER A 118 1.28 -12.29 -17.31
CA SER A 118 0.27 -13.35 -17.47
C SER A 118 -0.48 -13.62 -16.17
N TYR A 119 0.17 -13.49 -15.02
CA TYR A 119 -0.48 -13.60 -13.72
C TYR A 119 -1.45 -12.45 -13.47
N LEU A 120 -1.04 -11.20 -13.70
CA LEU A 120 -1.92 -10.03 -13.54
C LEU A 120 -3.12 -10.04 -14.49
N GLN A 121 -3.02 -10.69 -15.66
CA GLN A 121 -4.13 -10.83 -16.61
C GLN A 121 -5.27 -11.71 -16.09
N GLN A 122 -5.07 -12.48 -15.02
CA GLN A 122 -6.11 -13.28 -14.37
C GLN A 122 -7.06 -12.41 -13.53
N PHE A 123 -6.67 -11.17 -13.22
CA PHE A 123 -7.44 -10.24 -12.39
C PHE A 123 -8.27 -9.28 -13.28
N ASP A 124 -9.25 -9.83 -14.00
CA ASP A 124 -10.07 -9.10 -14.96
C ASP A 124 -11.43 -8.63 -14.42
N ASP A 125 -11.74 -8.94 -13.15
CA ASP A 125 -12.93 -8.45 -12.48
C ASP A 125 -12.77 -7.01 -11.98
N GLN A 126 -13.81 -6.20 -12.17
CA GLN A 126 -13.91 -4.85 -11.62
C GLN A 126 -13.75 -4.83 -10.10
N GLU A 127 -14.20 -5.86 -9.38
CA GLU A 127 -14.04 -5.97 -7.94
C GLU A 127 -12.55 -6.10 -7.52
N GLN A 128 -11.71 -6.65 -8.39
CA GLN A 128 -10.27 -6.85 -8.16
C GLN A 128 -9.43 -5.64 -8.59
N ALA A 129 -9.98 -4.76 -9.44
CA ALA A 129 -9.28 -3.58 -9.96
C ALA A 129 -8.68 -2.70 -8.85
N GLY A 130 -9.40 -2.54 -7.74
CA GLY A 130 -8.93 -1.77 -6.59
C GLY A 130 -7.67 -2.36 -5.96
N MET A 131 -7.61 -3.69 -5.81
CA MET A 131 -6.45 -4.39 -5.26
C MET A 131 -5.23 -4.23 -6.16
N VAL A 132 -5.38 -4.48 -7.46
CA VAL A 132 -4.29 -4.35 -8.43
C VAL A 132 -3.78 -2.91 -8.51
N PHE A 133 -4.70 -1.93 -8.51
CA PHE A 133 -4.34 -0.51 -8.47
C PHE A 133 -3.51 -0.16 -7.24
N TRP A 134 -3.98 -0.51 -6.03
CA TRP A 134 -3.26 -0.13 -4.81
C TRP A 134 -1.93 -0.87 -4.65
N LEU A 135 -1.81 -2.11 -5.13
CA LEU A 135 -0.51 -2.76 -5.24
C LEU A 135 0.42 -1.97 -6.17
N GLY A 136 -0.03 -1.64 -7.38
CA GLY A 136 0.77 -0.87 -8.34
C GLY A 136 1.18 0.49 -7.80
N TYR A 137 0.28 1.19 -7.12
CA TYR A 137 0.53 2.49 -6.50
C TYR A 137 1.64 2.40 -5.43
N ASN A 138 1.47 1.50 -4.45
CA ASN A 138 2.47 1.30 -3.39
C ASN A 138 3.83 0.86 -3.97
N TRP A 139 3.82 0.03 -5.01
CA TRP A 139 5.05 -0.44 -5.63
C TRP A 139 5.77 0.68 -6.39
N ALA A 140 5.06 1.46 -7.21
CA ALA A 140 5.66 2.56 -7.96
C ALA A 140 6.27 3.62 -7.03
N ARG A 141 5.62 3.89 -5.89
CA ARG A 141 6.07 4.86 -4.89
C ARG A 141 7.26 4.39 -4.05
N HIS A 142 7.45 3.09 -3.91
CA HIS A 142 8.57 2.52 -3.16
C HIS A 142 9.93 2.64 -3.88
N GLN A 143 9.99 2.90 -5.21
CA GLN A 143 11.20 2.65 -6.01
C GLN A 143 12.51 3.04 -5.30
N PRO A 144 13.40 2.05 -5.02
CA PRO A 144 14.71 2.34 -4.46
C PRO A 144 15.48 3.25 -5.44
N GLU A 145 16.38 4.08 -4.93
CA GLU A 145 17.13 5.11 -5.68
C GLU A 145 18.01 4.62 -6.85
N GLN A 146 17.80 3.42 -7.38
CA GLN A 146 18.36 2.98 -8.66
C GLN A 146 17.40 3.30 -9.80
N GLY A 147 17.40 4.57 -10.23
CA GLY A 147 16.84 4.97 -11.52
C GLY A 147 15.72 6.00 -11.46
N ARG A 148 16.00 7.21 -10.97
CA ARG A 148 15.46 8.39 -11.67
C ARG A 148 16.28 8.56 -12.97
N PRO A 149 15.64 8.81 -14.13
CA PRO A 149 16.37 9.25 -15.32
C PRO A 149 17.13 10.56 -15.05
#